data_AF-A0A7W0RFR3-F1
#
_entry.id   AF-A0A7W0RFR3-F1
#
_cell.length_a   1.000
_cell.length_b   1.000
_cell.length_c   1.000
_cell.angle_alpha   90.00
_cell.angle_beta   90.00
_cell.angle_gamma   90.00
#
_symmetry.space_group_name_H-M   'P 1'
#
loop_
_entity.id
_entity.type
_entity.pdbx_description
1 polymer ?
#
loop_
_entity_poly.entity_id
_entity_poly.type
_entity_poly.pdbx_seq_one_letter_code
_entity_poly.pdbx_strand_id
1 'polypeptide(L)' 'MRFLRRAFLALGVTGVIAGVLRLRGTGGSPPQTGGWRELSGPDLR' A
#
# COMPACT_ATOMS: atom_id res chain seq x y z
N MET A 1 35.18 0.69 -1.92
CA MET A 1 34.39 1.44 -0.89
C MET A 1 33.23 2.27 -1.46
N ARG A 2 33.36 3.01 -2.56
CA ARG A 2 32.29 3.90 -3.07
C ARG A 2 31.00 3.17 -3.46
N PHE A 3 31.12 2.03 -4.13
CA PHE A 3 29.97 1.18 -4.48
C PHE A 3 29.31 0.56 -3.24
N LEU A 4 30.10 0.01 -2.33
CA LEU A 4 29.60 -0.59 -1.10
C LEU A 4 28.83 0.43 -0.24
N ARG A 5 29.38 1.64 -0.08
CA ARG A 5 28.70 2.73 0.64
C ARG A 5 27.38 3.12 -0.05
N ARG A 6 27.35 3.18 -1.38
CA ARG A 6 26.13 3.46 -2.15
C ARG A 6 25.09 2.34 -2.02
N ALA A 7 25.53 1.09 -2.00
CA ALA A 7 24.65 -0.06 -1.81
C ALA A 7 23.97 -0.02 -0.43
N PHE A 8 24.72 0.24 0.64
CA PHE A 8 24.15 0.42 1.98
C PHE A 8 23.20 1.61 2.06
N LEU A 9 23.52 2.72 1.41
CA LEU A 9 22.63 3.89 1.34
C LEU A 9 21.32 3.56 0.63
N ALA A 10 21.39 2.85 -0.51
CA ALA A 10 20.22 2.44 -1.26
C ALA A 10 19.34 1.47 -0.45
N LEU A 11 19.95 0.46 0.18
CA LEU A 11 19.23 -0.49 1.03
C LEU A 11 18.55 0.22 2.22
N GLY A 12 19.26 1.17 2.86
CA GLY A 12 18.71 1.97 3.95
C GLY A 12 17.50 2.81 3.52
N VAL A 13 17.62 3.55 2.42
CA VAL A 13 16.52 4.39 1.88
C VAL A 13 15.31 3.52 1.52
N THR A 14 15.53 2.41 0.81
CA THR A 14 14.46 1.47 0.45
C THR A 14 13.78 0.91 1.69
N GLY A 15 14.54 0.52 2.72
CA GLY A 15 14.01 0.01 3.98
C GLY A 15 13.14 1.03 4.71
N VAL A 16 13.56 2.29 4.75
CA VAL A 16 12.77 3.39 5.36
C VAL A 16 11.47 3.60 4.61
N ILE A 17 11.51 3.70 3.28
CA ILE A 17 10.31 3.89 2.45
C ILE A 17 9.34 2.71 2.65
N ALA A 18 9.84 1.48 2.55
CA ALA A 18 9.03 0.28 2.77
C ALA A 18 8.42 0.25 4.17
N GLY A 19 9.18 0.61 5.20
CA GLY A 19 8.70 0.71 6.58
C GLY A 19 7.58 1.75 6.73
N VAL A 20 7.75 2.95 6.16
CA VAL A 20 6.72 3.99 6.19
C VAL A 20 5.45 3.53 5.47
N LEU A 21 5.57 2.94 4.28
CA LEU A 21 4.43 2.41 3.53
C LEU A 21 3.72 1.29 4.31
N ARG A 22 4.49 0.40 4.96
CA ARG A 22 3.93 -0.67 5.79
C ARG A 22 3.13 -0.10 6.95
N LEU A 23 3.70 0.83 7.72
CA LEU A 23 3.04 1.45 8.88
C LEU A 23 1.81 2.28 8.47
N ARG A 24 1.87 2.97 7.33
CA ARG A 24 0.74 3.74 6.78
C ARG A 24 -0.35 2.83 6.22
N GLY A 25 0.02 1.74 5.55
CA GLY A 25 -0.90 0.77 4.95
C GLY A 25 -1.50 -0.23 5.94
N THR A 26 -1.01 -0.29 7.19
CA THR A 26 -1.64 -1.04 8.28
C THR A 26 -2.79 -0.29 8.96
N GLY A 27 -3.08 0.94 8.53
CA GLY A 27 -4.17 1.76 9.06
C GLY A 27 -5.54 1.26 8.60
N GLY A 28 -6.08 0.28 9.31
CA GLY A 28 -7.44 -0.22 9.16
C GLY A 28 -7.60 -1.32 8.10
N SER A 29 -8.54 -2.22 8.34
CA SER A 29 -9.04 -3.05 7.24
C SER A 29 -9.77 -2.10 6.29
N PRO A 30 -9.42 -2.04 4.98
CA PRO A 30 -10.23 -1.30 4.03
C PRO A 30 -11.67 -1.79 4.17
N PRO A 31 -12.69 -0.92 4.11
CA PRO A 31 -14.08 -1.31 4.28
C PRO A 31 -14.38 -2.53 3.40
N GLN A 32 -14.47 -3.70 4.02
CA GLN A 32 -14.75 -4.96 3.31
C GLN A 32 -16.23 -5.03 2.93
N THR A 33 -17.02 -4.18 3.57
CA THR A 33 -18.37 -3.83 3.20
C THR A 33 -18.33 -2.42 2.60
N GLY A 34 -18.65 -2.32 1.32
CA GLY A 34 -19.07 -1.06 0.73
C GLY A 34 -20.59 -1.02 0.66
N GLY A 35 -21.17 0.18 0.66
CA GLY A 35 -22.60 0.40 0.37
C GLY A 35 -22.98 0.05 -1.08
N TRP A 36 -22.28 -0.90 -1.69
CA TRP A 36 -22.61 -1.51 -2.95
C TRP A 36 -23.95 -2.22 -2.77
N ARG A 37 -24.99 -1.63 -3.36
CA ARG A 37 -26.28 -2.28 -3.50
C ARG A 37 -26.21 -3.15 -4.75
N GLU A 38 -26.61 -4.40 -4.62
CA GLU A 38 -26.81 -5.27 -5.77
C GLU A 38 -27.87 -4.65 -6.68
N LEU A 39 -27.48 -4.31 -7.91
CA LEU A 39 -28.39 -3.82 -8.94
C LEU A 39 -29.06 -5.04 -9.56
N SER A 40 -30.39 -5.04 -9.59
CA SER A 40 -31.17 -6.13 -10.18
C SER A 40 -32.23 -5.58 -11.13
N GLY A 41 -32.49 -6.33 -12.20
CA GLY A 41 -33.55 -6.00 -13.16
C GLY A 41 -33.33 -4.64 -13.86
N PRO A 42 -34.31 -3.71 -13.82
CA PRO A 42 -34.21 -2.40 -14.49
C PRO A 42 -33.04 -1.53 -14.04
N ASP A 43 -32.54 -1.74 -12.81
CA ASP A 43 -31.45 -0.98 -12.23
C ASP A 43 -30.09 -1.26 -12.92
N LEU A 44 -30.01 -2.27 -13.79
CA LEU A 44 -28.81 -2.64 -14.57
C LEU A 44 -28.66 -1.86 -15.89
N ARG A 45 -29.66 -1.05 -16.27
CA ARG A 45 -29.76 -0.48 -17.63
C ARG A 45 -29.22 0.94 -17.74
#